data_AF-A0A0C2CBB0-F1
#
_entry.id   AF-A0A0C2CBB0-F1
#
_cell.length_a   1.000
_cell.length_b   1.000
_cell.length_c   1.000
_cell.angle_alpha   90.00
_cell.angle_beta   90.00
_cell.angle_gamma   90.00
#
_symmetry.space_group_name_H-M   'P 1'
#
loop_
_entity.id
_entity.type
_entity.pdbx_description
1 polymer ?
#
loop_
_entity_poly.entity_id
_entity_poly.type
_entity_poly.pdbx_seq_one_letter_code
_entity_poly.pdbx_strand_id
1 'polypeptide(L)'
;MTTNEHTMSELNVVMLGSPQKNVMFEKLCQAATKYERHVHYQDVHYLTVNCAGKQEVIEFTDPGLMKILAEITEMVANNNILQARTGGREMAIKRADLALLFYSAISLSSLQHLQSLEEDLIMKKNVSKQF
;
A
#
# COMPACT_ATOMS: atom_id res chain seq x y z
N MET A 1 -9.26 32.71 22.45
CA MET A 1 -9.84 31.53 21.79
C MET A 1 -8.69 30.76 21.19
N THR A 2 -8.25 29.69 21.85
CA THR A 2 -7.15 28.84 21.37
C THR A 2 -7.75 27.80 20.44
N THR A 3 -7.53 27.95 19.13
CA THR A 3 -7.80 26.91 18.14
C THR A 3 -6.84 25.76 18.40
N ASN A 4 -7.31 24.75 19.14
CA ASN A 4 -6.63 23.46 19.19
C ASN A 4 -6.74 22.86 17.78
N GLU A 5 -5.73 23.09 16.95
CA GLU A 5 -5.44 22.22 15.82
C GLU A 5 -5.11 20.85 16.41
N HIS A 6 -6.13 20.03 16.62
CA HIS A 6 -5.94 18.59 16.78
C HIS A 6 -5.36 18.11 15.46
N THR A 7 -4.03 18.09 15.37
CA THR A 7 -3.30 17.36 14.33
C THR A 7 -3.83 15.93 14.35
N MET A 8 -4.68 15.58 13.38
CA MET A 8 -5.08 14.19 13.19
C MET A 8 -3.80 13.43 12.90
N SER A 9 -3.54 12.38 13.68
CA SER A 9 -2.40 11.50 13.42
C SER A 9 -2.70 10.72 12.16
N GLU A 10 -1.97 11.01 11.09
CA GLU A 10 -2.08 10.28 9.84
C GLU A 10 -1.26 8.99 9.93
N LEU A 11 -1.92 7.84 9.84
CA LEU A 11 -1.27 6.54 9.74
C LEU A 11 -1.10 6.16 8.26
N ASN A 12 0.13 5.97 7.81
CA ASN A 12 0.43 5.57 6.43
C ASN A 12 0.47 4.05 6.30
N VAL A 13 -0.38 3.49 5.45
CA VAL A 13 -0.52 2.05 5.24
C VAL A 13 -0.22 1.70 3.78
N VAL A 14 0.69 0.77 3.55
CA VAL A 14 0.92 0.20 2.21
C VAL A 14 0.24 -1.17 2.09
N MET A 15 -0.48 -1.40 0.99
CA MET A 15 -1.15 -2.68 0.70
C MET A 15 -0.37 -3.47 -0.36
N LEU A 16 0.21 -4.59 0.02
CA LEU A 16 1.05 -5.42 -0.85
C LEU A 16 0.47 -6.82 -1.03
N GLY A 17 0.81 -7.46 -2.14
CA GLY A 17 0.37 -8.82 -2.44
C GLY A 17 -0.89 -8.87 -3.31
N SER A 18 -1.57 -10.01 -3.27
CA SER A 18 -2.52 -10.52 -4.28
C SER A 18 -3.69 -9.56 -4.61
N PRO A 19 -4.29 -9.60 -5.83
CA PRO A 19 -5.35 -8.67 -6.24
C PRO A 19 -6.61 -8.72 -5.37
N GLN A 20 -6.79 -9.82 -4.63
CA GLN A 20 -7.89 -10.01 -3.68
C GLN A 20 -7.92 -8.95 -2.58
N LYS A 21 -6.82 -8.21 -2.36
CA LYS A 21 -6.78 -7.06 -1.44
C LYS A 21 -7.83 -5.99 -1.76
N ASN A 22 -8.21 -5.84 -3.03
CA ASN A 22 -9.22 -4.87 -3.45
C ASN A 22 -10.58 -5.12 -2.78
N VAL A 23 -10.98 -6.39 -2.66
CA VAL A 23 -12.25 -6.78 -2.01
C VAL A 23 -12.22 -6.44 -0.52
N MET A 24 -11.08 -6.63 0.15
CA MET A 24 -10.92 -6.23 1.55
C MET A 24 -10.91 -4.71 1.68
N PHE A 25 -10.23 -4.00 0.78
CA PHE A 25 -10.14 -2.55 0.79
C PHE A 25 -11.51 -1.89 0.58
N GLU A 26 -12.33 -2.39 -0.34
CA GLU A 26 -13.71 -1.93 -0.52
C GLU A 26 -14.54 -2.07 0.76
N LYS A 27 -14.40 -3.18 1.49
CA LYS A 27 -15.07 -3.36 2.79
C LYS A 27 -14.57 -2.38 3.85
N LEU A 28 -13.27 -2.09 3.86
CA LEU A 28 -12.71 -1.05 4.74
C LEU A 28 -13.29 0.34 4.40
N CYS A 29 -13.42 0.68 3.12
CA CYS A 29 -14.03 1.93 2.68
C CYS A 29 -15.49 2.05 3.12
N GLN A 30 -16.26 0.95 3.01
CA GLN A 30 -17.67 0.90 3.44
C GLN A 30 -17.82 1.03 4.96
N ALA A 31 -16.85 0.52 5.73
CA ALA A 31 -16.86 0.60 7.18
C ALA A 31 -16.32 1.95 7.72
N ALA A 32 -15.61 2.72 6.90
CA ALA A 32 -15.07 4.01 7.28
C ALA A 32 -16.18 5.06 7.45
N THR A 33 -15.95 6.02 8.34
CA THR A 33 -16.83 7.19 8.51
C THR A 33 -16.82 8.06 7.25
N LYS A 34 -15.67 8.15 6.59
CA LYS A 34 -15.46 8.90 5.36
C LYS A 34 -14.42 8.20 4.50
N TYR A 35 -14.62 8.24 3.19
CA TYR A 35 -13.67 7.76 2.19
C TYR A 35 -13.41 8.86 1.16
N GLU A 36 -12.14 9.11 0.89
CA GLU A 36 -11.68 10.05 -0.13
C GLU A 36 -10.56 9.40 -0.95
N ARG A 37 -10.41 9.82 -2.21
CA ARG A 37 -9.30 9.41 -3.07
C ARG A 37 -8.44 10.62 -3.40
N HIS A 38 -7.12 10.45 -3.39
CA HIS A 38 -6.22 11.54 -3.74
C HIS A 38 -6.47 12.02 -5.18
N VAL A 39 -6.35 13.32 -5.42
CA VAL A 39 -6.67 13.93 -6.72
C VAL A 39 -5.62 13.59 -7.79
N HIS A 40 -4.35 13.49 -7.40
CA HIS A 40 -3.23 13.28 -8.32
C HIS A 40 -2.66 11.86 -8.34
N TYR A 41 -2.93 11.05 -7.31
CA TYR A 41 -2.34 9.72 -7.15
C TYR A 41 -3.48 8.72 -7.00
N GLN A 42 -3.74 7.97 -8.06
CA GLN A 42 -4.93 7.09 -8.12
C GLN A 42 -4.83 5.90 -7.17
N ASP A 43 -3.62 5.57 -6.76
CA ASP A 43 -3.22 4.53 -5.82
C ASP A 43 -3.27 4.97 -4.35
N VAL A 44 -3.58 6.25 -4.08
CA VAL A 44 -3.61 6.83 -2.72
C VAL A 44 -5.05 7.13 -2.31
N HIS A 45 -5.42 6.63 -1.12
CA HIS A 45 -6.76 6.68 -0.58
C HIS A 45 -6.74 7.10 0.89
N TYR A 46 -7.77 7.81 1.32
CA TYR A 46 -7.90 8.29 2.70
C TYR A 46 -9.17 7.73 3.32
N LEU A 47 -9.03 7.02 4.44
CA LEU A 47 -10.13 6.50 5.23
C LEU A 47 -10.14 7.20 6.58
N THR A 48 -11.24 7.86 6.90
CA THR A 48 -11.48 8.42 8.24
C THR A 48 -12.22 7.39 9.08
N VAL A 49 -11.61 6.94 10.17
CA VAL A 49 -12.14 5.88 11.04
C VAL A 49 -12.32 6.38 12.47
N ASN A 50 -13.29 5.82 13.17
CA ASN A 50 -13.47 6.05 14.60
C ASN A 50 -12.75 4.93 15.39
N CYS A 51 -11.64 5.29 16.02
CA CYS A 51 -10.89 4.43 16.92
C CYS A 51 -11.16 4.85 18.36
N ALA A 52 -11.99 4.08 19.07
CA ALA A 52 -12.31 4.27 20.49
C ALA A 52 -12.81 5.69 20.85
N GLY A 53 -13.62 6.30 19.97
CA GLY A 53 -14.17 7.64 20.15
C GLY A 53 -13.32 8.76 19.55
N LYS A 54 -12.12 8.45 19.03
CA LYS A 54 -11.25 9.40 18.33
C LYS A 54 -11.32 9.17 16.82
N GLN A 55 -11.52 10.25 16.06
CA GLN A 55 -11.42 10.19 14.60
C GLN A 55 -9.95 10.20 14.19
N GLU A 56 -9.56 9.24 13.37
CA GLU A 56 -8.20 9.10 12.81
C GLU A 56 -8.27 9.02 11.29
N VAL A 57 -7.24 9.50 10.61
CA VAL A 57 -7.12 9.40 9.15
C VAL A 57 -6.05 8.36 8.84
N ILE A 58 -6.40 7.41 7.97
CA ILE A 58 -5.49 6.39 7.48
C ILE A 58 -5.29 6.63 5.98
N GLU A 59 -4.05 6.89 5.57
CA GLU A 59 -3.64 6.98 4.17
C GLU A 59 -3.25 5.56 3.70
N PHE A 60 -4.01 5.00 2.75
CA PHE A 60 -3.70 3.74 2.10
C PHE A 60 -3.03 4.00 0.75
N THR A 61 -1.90 3.36 0.50
CA THR A 61 -1.23 3.32 -0.81
C THR A 61 -1.23 1.90 -1.37
N ASP A 62 -1.71 1.74 -2.60
CA ASP A 62 -1.61 0.49 -3.36
C ASP A 62 -0.63 0.64 -4.56
N PRO A 63 0.65 0.28 -4.40
CA PRO A 63 1.62 0.37 -5.50
C PRO A 63 1.37 -0.65 -6.63
N GLY A 64 0.31 -1.46 -6.53
CA GLY A 64 -0.04 -2.53 -7.45
C GLY A 64 0.79 -3.81 -7.24
N LEU A 65 0.42 -4.83 -8.01
CA LEU A 65 1.21 -6.05 -8.15
C LEU A 65 2.13 -5.97 -9.35
N MET A 66 3.40 -6.31 -9.15
CA MET A 66 4.32 -6.63 -10.23
C MET A 66 4.46 -8.16 -10.32
N LYS A 67 4.53 -8.66 -11.56
CA LYS A 67 4.74 -10.06 -12.00
C LYS A 67 3.52 -10.98 -12.04
N ILE A 68 2.62 -10.74 -13.00
CA ILE A 68 2.07 -11.80 -13.88
C ILE A 68 1.83 -11.18 -15.27
N LEU A 69 1.21 -9.99 -15.32
CA LEU A 69 1.03 -9.26 -16.58
C LEU A 69 2.37 -8.83 -17.20
N ALA A 70 3.41 -8.59 -16.40
CA ALA A 70 4.72 -8.23 -16.90
C ALA A 70 5.39 -9.37 -17.68
N GLU A 71 5.31 -10.64 -17.25
CA GLU A 71 5.98 -11.75 -17.97
C GLU A 71 5.32 -12.00 -19.35
N ILE A 72 4.00 -11.84 -19.45
CA ILE A 72 3.28 -11.95 -20.72
C ILE A 72 3.49 -10.70 -21.61
N THR A 73 3.66 -9.51 -21.01
CA THR A 73 3.83 -8.25 -21.75
C THR A 73 5.31 -7.96 -22.11
N GLU A 74 6.28 -8.45 -21.34
CA GLU A 74 7.73 -8.34 -21.57
C GLU A 74 8.18 -9.09 -22.82
N MET A 75 7.52 -10.21 -23.16
CA MET A 75 7.75 -10.87 -24.45
C MET A 75 7.32 -10.01 -25.65
N VAL A 76 6.50 -8.97 -25.44
CA VAL A 76 5.88 -8.17 -26.52
C VAL A 76 6.38 -6.71 -26.55
N ALA A 77 6.94 -6.16 -25.47
CA ALA A 77 7.30 -4.73 -25.41
C ALA A 77 8.65 -4.43 -24.72
N ASN A 78 9.71 -4.38 -25.52
CA ASN A 78 10.95 -3.59 -25.36
C ASN A 78 11.14 -2.84 -24.01
N ASN A 79 11.82 -3.50 -23.05
CA ASN A 79 12.77 -3.03 -22.01
C ASN A 79 12.62 -1.71 -21.21
N ASN A 80 11.62 -0.84 -21.43
CA ASN A 80 11.57 0.50 -20.80
C ASN A 80 10.52 0.68 -19.70
N ILE A 81 9.63 -0.30 -19.43
CA ILE A 81 8.53 -0.14 -18.46
C ILE A 81 8.90 -0.64 -17.05
N LEU A 82 9.87 -1.56 -16.95
CA LEU A 82 10.19 -2.26 -15.69
C LEU A 82 10.88 -1.37 -14.66
N GLN A 83 11.66 -0.39 -15.10
CA GLN A 83 12.40 0.50 -14.19
C GLN A 83 11.52 1.57 -13.52
N ALA A 84 10.40 1.95 -14.14
CA ALA A 84 9.55 3.04 -13.63
C ALA A 84 8.61 2.60 -12.49
N ARG A 85 8.30 1.29 -12.38
CA ARG A 85 7.29 0.76 -11.42
C ARG A 85 7.89 0.10 -10.17
N THR A 86 9.18 -0.24 -10.17
CA THR A 86 9.89 -0.73 -8.97
C THR A 86 10.14 0.39 -7.96
N GLY A 87 10.46 1.61 -8.42
CA GLY A 87 10.65 2.77 -7.54
C GLY A 87 9.39 3.21 -6.80
N GLY A 88 8.21 3.13 -7.41
CA GLY A 88 6.93 3.46 -6.75
C GLY A 88 6.63 2.57 -5.56
N ARG A 89 6.84 1.25 -5.71
CA ARG A 89 6.69 0.27 -4.63
C ARG A 89 7.68 0.52 -3.48
N GLU A 90 8.95 0.74 -3.81
CA GLU A 90 9.99 1.02 -2.81
C GLU A 90 9.66 2.29 -2.02
N MET A 91 9.24 3.36 -2.70
CA MET A 91 8.88 4.63 -2.07
C MET A 91 7.64 4.49 -1.17
N ALA A 92 6.62 3.74 -1.61
CA ALA A 92 5.43 3.45 -0.80
C ALA A 92 5.79 2.67 0.47
N ILE A 93 6.67 1.66 0.36
CA ILE A 93 7.16 0.89 1.51
C ILE A 93 7.93 1.76 2.49
N LYS A 94 8.83 2.63 1.99
CA LYS A 94 9.62 3.54 2.83
C LYS A 94 8.76 4.52 3.63
N ARG A 95 7.71 5.08 3.01
CA ARG A 95 6.82 6.08 3.64
C ARG A 95 5.80 5.47 4.60
N ALA A 96 5.43 4.21 4.43
CA ALA A 96 4.42 3.58 5.26
C ALA A 96 4.85 3.47 6.73
N ASP A 97 3.91 3.57 7.66
CA ASP A 97 4.08 3.20 9.06
C ASP A 97 3.74 1.71 9.27
N LEU A 98 2.79 1.20 8.47
CA LEU A 98 2.30 -0.18 8.51
C LEU A 98 2.24 -0.79 7.10
N ALA A 99 2.57 -2.07 6.98
CA ALA A 99 2.35 -2.85 5.77
C ALA A 99 1.26 -3.90 5.99
N LEU A 100 0.27 -3.95 5.10
CA LEU A 100 -0.71 -5.04 5.02
C LEU A 100 -0.34 -5.97 3.87
N LEU A 101 -0.07 -7.24 4.20
CA LEU A 101 0.31 -8.27 3.24
C LEU A 101 -0.90 -9.16 2.92
N PHE A 102 -1.23 -9.26 1.64
CA PHE A 102 -2.40 -10.00 1.17
C PHE A 102 -2.00 -11.23 0.35
N TYR A 103 -2.50 -12.39 0.76
CA TYR A 103 -2.43 -13.63 -0.02
C TYR A 103 -3.75 -14.40 0.11
N SER A 104 -3.91 -15.40 -0.74
CA SER A 104 -5.03 -16.34 -0.70
C SER A 104 -4.56 -17.68 -0.14
N ALA A 105 -5.25 -18.18 0.90
CA ALA A 105 -4.93 -19.45 1.54
C ALA A 105 -5.04 -20.66 0.59
N ILE A 106 -5.79 -20.53 -0.50
CA ILE A 106 -5.99 -21.58 -1.50
C ILE A 106 -5.08 -21.41 -2.73
N SER A 107 -4.21 -20.40 -2.75
CA SER A 107 -3.35 -20.09 -3.90
C SER A 107 -1.89 -20.01 -3.47
N LEU A 108 -1.14 -21.10 -3.66
CA LEU A 108 0.28 -21.14 -3.35
C LEU A 108 1.06 -20.03 -4.08
N SER A 109 0.72 -19.75 -5.33
CA SER A 109 1.30 -18.66 -6.12
C SER A 109 1.16 -17.29 -5.43
N SER A 110 0.01 -17.01 -4.80
CA SER A 110 -0.21 -15.74 -4.10
C SER A 110 0.68 -15.60 -2.86
N LEU A 111 0.98 -16.72 -2.19
CA LEU A 111 1.92 -16.76 -1.07
C LEU A 111 3.37 -16.60 -1.56
N GLN A 112 3.74 -17.28 -2.65
CA GLN A 112 5.07 -17.14 -3.27
C GLN A 112 5.33 -15.70 -3.73
N HIS A 113 4.31 -14.99 -4.20
CA HIS A 113 4.45 -13.57 -4.54
C HIS A 113 4.83 -12.71 -3.33
N LEU A 114 4.38 -13.04 -2.12
CA LEU A 114 4.82 -12.32 -0.92
C LEU A 114 6.30 -12.53 -0.61
N GLN A 115 6.87 -13.68 -0.96
CA GLN A 115 8.31 -13.92 -0.79
C GLN A 115 9.15 -12.95 -1.63
N SER A 116 8.65 -12.55 -2.81
CA SER A 116 9.34 -11.56 -3.65
C SER A 116 9.41 -10.15 -3.05
N LEU A 117 8.67 -9.89 -1.96
CA LEU A 117 8.69 -8.62 -1.23
C LEU A 117 9.72 -8.60 -0.08
N GLU A 118 10.35 -9.74 0.21
CA GLU A 118 11.27 -9.88 1.34
C GLU A 118 12.41 -8.85 1.28
N GLU A 119 13.05 -8.71 0.12
CA GLU A 119 14.16 -7.77 -0.09
C GLU A 119 13.70 -6.32 0.16
N ASP A 120 12.57 -5.91 -0.41
CA ASP A 120 12.03 -4.54 -0.26
C ASP A 120 11.72 -4.21 1.21
N LEU A 121 11.16 -5.18 1.96
CA LEU A 121 10.84 -5.03 3.37
C LEU A 121 12.10 -5.00 4.25
N ILE A 122 13.12 -5.80 3.92
CA ILE A 122 14.42 -5.78 4.61
C ILE A 122 15.14 -4.45 4.38
N MET A 123 15.13 -3.90 3.16
CA MET A 123 15.80 -2.63 2.87
C MET A 123 15.29 -1.48 3.76
N LYS A 124 13.98 -1.44 4.02
CA LYS A 124 13.39 -0.44 4.95
C LYS A 124 14.00 -0.52 6.35
N LYS A 125 14.18 -1.73 6.89
CA LYS A 125 14.73 -1.96 8.24
C LYS A 125 16.12 -1.36 8.43
N ASN A 126 16.91 -1.27 7.36
CA ASN A 126 18.28 -0.75 7.42
C ASN A 126 18.34 0.78 7.35
N VAL A 127 17.38 1.42 6.67
CA VAL A 127 17.27 2.88 6.64
C VAL A 127 16.83 3.44 8.00
N SER A 128 15.95 2.72 8.71
CA SER A 128 15.48 3.12 10.05
C SER A 128 16.53 3.02 11.17
N LYS A 129 17.74 2.52 10.89
CA LYS A 129 18.84 2.37 11.86
C LYS A 129 19.95 3.42 11.74
N GLN A 130 19.82 4.38 10.82
CA GLN A 130 20.86 5.39 10.56
C GLN A 130 20.61 6.76 11.24
N PHE A 131 19.68 6.84 12.18
CA PHE A 131 19.42 8.06 12.97
C PHE A 131 19.41 7.74 14.46
#